data_AF-A0A0M2JVF5-F1
#
_entry.id   AF-A0A0M2JVF5-F1
#
_cell.length_a   1.000
_cell.length_b   1.000
_cell.length_c   1.000
_cell.angle_alpha   90.00
_cell.angle_beta   90.00
_cell.angle_gamma   90.00
#
_symmetry.space_group_name_H-M   'P 1'
#
loop_
_entity.id
_entity.type
_entity.pdbx_description
1 polymer ?
#
loop_
_entity_poly.entity_id
_entity_poly.type
_entity_poly.pdbx_seq_one_letter_code
_entity_poly.pdbx_strand_id
1 'polypeptide(L)'
;MFAQVFDFDGSASEAELREVVTRCEQLKAQAAAAQARATALWAEKRRAAEAEAGMPLRRRGRGLASEVALARADSPARGNQHLGFAQALV
;
A
#
# COMPACT_ATOMS: atom_id res chain seq x y z
N MET A 1 9.32 -17.16 -9.77
CA MET A 1 9.13 -17.76 -8.43
C MET A 1 7.69 -17.66 -7.89
N PHE A 2 6.78 -16.85 -8.47
CA PHE A 2 5.40 -16.67 -7.96
C PHE A 2 4.35 -17.68 -8.46
N ALA A 3 4.68 -18.50 -9.47
CA ALA A 3 3.67 -19.29 -10.18
C ALA A 3 3.11 -20.50 -9.42
N GLN A 4 3.66 -20.86 -8.25
CA GLN A 4 3.25 -22.06 -7.49
C GLN A 4 2.67 -21.75 -6.11
N VAL A 5 2.46 -20.47 -5.77
CA VAL A 5 2.16 -20.07 -4.38
C VAL A 5 0.71 -20.35 -3.99
N PHE A 6 -0.16 -20.56 -4.99
CA PHE A 6 -1.62 -20.57 -4.84
C PHE A 6 -2.32 -21.77 -5.50
N ASP A 7 -1.58 -22.79 -5.93
CA ASP A 7 -2.18 -23.94 -6.59
C ASP A 7 -2.83 -24.87 -5.55
N PHE A 8 -4.10 -25.18 -5.78
CA PHE A 8 -4.88 -26.21 -5.11
C PHE A 8 -5.86 -26.78 -6.15
N ASP A 9 -6.25 -28.04 -6.02
CA ASP A 9 -7.20 -28.68 -6.92
C ASP A 9 -8.47 -29.12 -6.18
N GLY A 10 -9.39 -29.74 -6.92
CA GLY A 10 -10.68 -30.21 -6.37
C GLY A 10 -10.56 -31.35 -5.36
N SER A 11 -9.38 -31.90 -5.13
CA SER A 11 -9.12 -32.93 -4.11
C SER A 11 -8.62 -32.36 -2.78
N ALA A 12 -8.34 -31.05 -2.71
CA ALA A 12 -7.86 -30.40 -1.50
C ALA A 12 -8.86 -30.50 -0.34
N SER A 13 -8.35 -30.85 0.83
CA SER A 13 -9.09 -30.85 2.09
C SER A 13 -9.38 -29.43 2.60
N GLU A 14 -10.35 -29.31 3.51
CA GLU A 14 -10.66 -28.02 4.15
C GLU A 14 -9.45 -27.43 4.90
N ALA A 15 -8.59 -28.28 5.46
CA ALA A 15 -7.37 -27.86 6.15
C ALA A 15 -6.37 -27.22 5.17
N GLU A 16 -6.14 -27.88 4.02
CA GLU A 16 -5.26 -27.35 2.97
C GLU A 16 -5.79 -26.03 2.40
N LEU A 17 -7.10 -25.92 2.15
CA LEU A 17 -7.71 -24.67 1.69
C LEU A 17 -7.56 -23.54 2.71
N ARG A 18 -7.65 -23.84 4.01
CA ARG A 18 -7.41 -22.85 5.09
C ARG A 18 -5.95 -22.38 5.12
N GLU A 19 -5.00 -23.28 4.88
CA GLU A 19 -3.58 -22.91 4.78
C GLU A 19 -3.30 -22.03 3.57
N VAL A 20 -3.94 -22.29 2.43
CA VAL A 20 -3.85 -21.42 1.24
C VAL A 20 -4.35 -20.02 1.56
N VAL A 21 -5.53 -19.89 2.18
CA VAL A 21 -6.07 -18.57 2.59
C VAL A 21 -5.12 -17.85 3.55
N THR A 22 -4.56 -18.57 4.52
CA THR A 22 -3.61 -18.01 5.49
C THR A 22 -2.36 -17.47 4.79
N ARG A 23 -1.83 -18.20 3.80
CA ARG A 23 -0.67 -17.78 3.01
C ARG A 23 -0.98 -16.56 2.16
N CYS A 24 -2.14 -16.52 1.50
CA CYS A 24 -2.61 -15.35 0.77
C CYS A 24 -2.67 -14.12 1.68
N GLU A 25 -3.18 -14.26 2.90
CA GLU A 25 -3.29 -13.17 3.86
C GLU A 25 -1.92 -12.65 4.29
N GLN A 26 -0.96 -13.55 4.55
CA GLN A 26 0.41 -13.17 4.91
C GLN A 26 1.08 -12.38 3.78
N LEU A 27 0.94 -12.82 2.53
CA LEU A 27 1.48 -12.12 1.37
C LEU A 27 0.82 -10.75 1.19
N LYS A 28 -0.51 -10.68 1.36
CA LYS A 28 -1.25 -9.42 1.31
C LYS A 28 -0.78 -8.46 2.40
N ALA A 29 -0.56 -8.93 3.62
CA ALA A 29 -0.07 -8.13 4.74
C ALA A 29 1.36 -7.61 4.49
N GLN A 30 2.26 -8.46 3.98
CA GLN A 30 3.62 -8.05 3.62
C GLN A 30 3.62 -6.97 2.53
N ALA A 31 2.81 -7.15 1.48
CA ALA A 31 2.65 -6.15 0.43
C ALA A 31 2.07 -4.84 0.98
N ALA A 32 1.06 -4.90 1.84
CA ALA A 32 0.46 -3.73 2.48
C ALA A 32 1.48 -2.95 3.33
N ALA A 33 2.32 -3.66 4.10
CA ALA A 33 3.38 -3.04 4.89
C ALA A 33 4.45 -2.36 4.02
N ALA A 34 4.85 -3.00 2.91
CA ALA A 34 5.77 -2.40 1.95
C ALA A 34 5.18 -1.14 1.30
N GLN A 35 3.90 -1.19 0.89
CA GLN A 35 3.18 -0.05 0.35
C GLN A 35 3.13 1.12 1.35
N ALA A 36 2.82 0.86 2.63
CA ALA A 36 2.78 1.90 3.66
C ALA A 36 4.13 2.60 3.81
N ARG A 37 5.24 1.84 3.93
CA ARG A 37 6.59 2.43 4.01
C ARG A 37 6.96 3.24 2.77
N ALA A 38 6.65 2.72 1.58
CA ALA A 38 6.90 3.44 0.33
C ALA A 38 6.08 4.74 0.25
N THR A 39 4.81 4.72 0.66
CA THR A 39 3.95 5.91 0.72
C THR A 39 4.49 6.94 1.71
N ALA A 40 4.96 6.53 2.89
CA ALA A 40 5.55 7.45 3.87
C ALA A 40 6.80 8.16 3.32
N LEU A 41 7.72 7.39 2.72
CA LEU A 41 8.93 7.92 2.09
C LEU A 41 8.61 8.85 0.91
N TRP A 42 7.61 8.49 0.09
CA TRP A 42 7.15 9.35 -1.00
C TRP A 42 6.61 10.68 -0.47
N ALA A 43 5.80 10.64 0.58
CA ALA A 43 5.26 11.84 1.21
C ALA A 43 6.36 12.75 1.78
N GLU A 44 7.40 12.16 2.39
CA GLU A 44 8.58 12.90 2.85
C GLU A 44 9.33 13.57 1.68
N LYS A 45 9.66 12.80 0.63
CA LYS A 45 10.36 13.33 -0.55
C LYS A 45 9.57 14.44 -1.23
N ARG A 46 8.24 14.30 -1.37
CA ARG A 46 7.37 15.35 -1.93
C ARG A 46 7.43 16.61 -1.09
N ARG A 47 7.30 16.50 0.25
CA ARG A 47 7.39 17.65 1.16
C ARG A 47 8.74 18.35 1.08
N ALA A 48 9.84 17.61 0.97
CA ALA A 48 11.18 18.16 0.84
C ALA A 48 11.34 18.93 -0.49
N ALA A 49 10.99 18.30 -1.62
CA ALA A 49 11.07 18.93 -2.93
C ALA A 49 10.20 20.20 -3.04
N GLU A 50 8.98 20.16 -2.50
CA GLU A 50 8.11 21.34 -2.47
C GLU A 50 8.65 22.43 -1.53
N ALA A 51 9.36 22.06 -0.45
CA ALA A 51 10.02 23.03 0.42
C ALA A 51 11.17 23.74 -0.27
N GLU A 52 12.02 22.99 -0.96
CA GLU A 52 13.13 23.51 -1.78
C GLU A 52 12.62 24.43 -2.89
N ALA A 53 11.47 24.11 -3.48
CA ALA A 53 10.78 24.96 -4.45
C ALA A 53 10.10 26.20 -3.84
N GLY A 54 10.25 26.47 -2.53
CA GLY A 54 9.67 27.62 -1.85
C GLY A 54 8.15 27.55 -1.68
N MET A 55 7.54 26.38 -1.84
CA MET A 55 6.09 26.23 -1.72
C MET A 55 5.64 26.49 -0.27
N PRO A 56 4.58 27.30 -0.05
CA PRO A 56 4.01 27.51 1.28
C PRO A 56 3.52 26.20 1.90
N LEU A 57 3.71 26.02 3.21
CA LEU A 57 3.36 24.79 3.93
C LEU A 57 1.92 24.31 3.65
N ARG A 58 0.94 25.23 3.63
CA ARG A 58 -0.48 24.96 3.34
C ARG A 58 -0.79 24.44 1.92
N ARG A 59 0.18 24.46 1.01
CA ARG A 59 0.05 23.97 -0.37
C ARG A 59 0.80 22.66 -0.62
N ARG A 60 1.68 22.26 0.29
CA ARG A 60 2.49 21.05 0.16
C ARG A 60 1.64 19.79 0.23
N GLY A 61 2.01 18.78 -0.55
CA GLY A 61 1.38 17.46 -0.58
C GLY A 61 -0.03 17.43 -1.18
N ARG A 62 -0.50 18.51 -1.80
CA ARG A 62 -1.80 18.52 -2.49
C ARG A 62 -1.81 17.48 -3.61
N GLY A 63 -2.88 16.70 -3.67
CA GLY A 63 -3.05 15.65 -4.68
C GLY A 63 -2.33 14.33 -4.38
N LEU A 64 -1.38 14.31 -3.44
CA LEU A 64 -0.59 13.11 -3.13
C LEU A 64 -1.45 11.92 -2.73
N ALA A 65 -2.52 12.13 -1.95
CA ALA A 65 -3.46 11.07 -1.59
C ALA A 65 -4.10 10.40 -2.82
N SER A 66 -4.47 11.19 -3.83
CA SER A 66 -5.03 10.67 -5.09
C SER A 66 -3.99 9.93 -5.92
N GLU A 67 -2.74 10.43 -5.96
CA GLU A 67 -1.62 9.74 -6.60
C GLU A 67 -1.34 8.38 -5.94
N VAL A 68 -1.40 8.31 -4.60
CA VAL A 68 -1.27 7.06 -3.83
C VAL A 68 -2.41 6.08 -4.13
N ALA A 69 -3.66 6.55 -4.19
CA ALA A 69 -4.80 5.70 -4.55
C ALA A 69 -4.64 5.11 -5.96
N LEU A 70 -4.23 5.96 -6.92
CA LEU A 70 -3.97 5.54 -8.30
C LEU A 70 -2.88 4.46 -8.37
N ALA A 71 -1.76 4.66 -7.67
CA ALA A 71 -0.66 3.68 -7.62
C ALA A 71 -1.08 2.34 -7.01
N ARG A 72 -2.10 2.34 -6.14
CA ARG A 72 -2.67 1.14 -5.51
C ARG A 72 -3.83 0.53 -6.29
N ALA A 73 -4.21 1.12 -7.44
CA ALA A 73 -5.39 0.77 -8.22
C ALA A 73 -6.68 0.75 -7.38
N ASP A 74 -6.82 1.70 -6.45
CA ASP A 74 -7.99 1.85 -5.60
C ASP A 74 -8.72 3.17 -5.88
N SER A 75 -9.96 3.27 -5.40
CA SER A 75 -10.76 4.49 -5.51
C SER A 75 -10.03 5.70 -4.90
N PRO A 76 -10.16 6.90 -5.48
CA PRO A 76 -9.56 8.12 -4.93
C PRO A 76 -9.95 8.38 -3.47
N ALA A 77 -11.16 7.97 -3.07
CA ALA A 77 -11.66 8.11 -1.71
C ALA A 77 -10.80 7.41 -0.65
N ARG A 78 -10.11 6.32 -1.02
CA ARG A 78 -9.22 5.56 -0.11
C ARG A 78 -7.79 6.10 -0.03
N GLY A 79 -7.42 7.05 -0.90
CA GLY A 79 -6.09 7.65 -0.91
C GLY A 79 -5.72 8.30 0.41
N ASN A 80 -6.66 9.03 1.03
CA ASN A 80 -6.44 9.67 2.33
C ASN A 80 -6.20 8.64 3.44
N GLN A 81 -6.90 7.51 3.41
CA GLN A 81 -6.69 6.43 4.38
C GLN A 81 -5.29 5.84 4.23
N HIS A 82 -4.87 5.51 3.00
CA HIS A 82 -3.55 4.95 2.77
C HIS A 82 -2.42 5.91 3.15
N LEU A 83 -2.53 7.18 2.75
CA LEU A 83 -1.54 8.19 3.10
C LEU A 83 -1.51 8.46 4.62
N GLY A 84 -2.67 8.58 5.25
CA GLY A 84 -2.78 8.80 6.69
C GLY A 84 -2.21 7.64 7.51
N PHE A 85 -2.53 6.40 7.15
CA PHE A 85 -1.95 5.22 7.81
C PHE A 85 -0.45 5.12 7.61
N ALA A 86 0.05 5.38 6.40
CA ALA A 86 1.48 5.40 6.14
C ALA A 86 2.22 6.43 7.02
N GLN A 87 1.63 7.60 7.25
CA GLN A 87 2.24 8.65 8.10
C GLN A 87 2.09 8.39 9.59
N ALA A 88 1.09 7.61 10.02
CA ALA A 88 0.80 7.36 11.43
C ALA A 88 1.48 6.09 11.97
N LEU A 89 1.73 5.10 11.12
CA LEU A 89 2.16 3.76 11.52
C LEU A 89 3.61 3.41 11.14
N VAL A 90 4.26 4.23 10.32
CA VAL A 90 5.66 4.06 9.87
C VAL A 90 6.49 5.21 10.41
#